data_AF-A0A7Y1XBR8-F1
#
_entry.id   AF-A0A7Y1XBR8-F1
#
_cell.length_a   1.000
_cell.length_b   1.000
_cell.length_c   1.000
_cell.angle_alpha   90.00
_cell.angle_beta   90.00
_cell.angle_gamma   90.00
#
_symmetry.space_group_name_H-M   'P 1'
#
loop_
_entity.id
_entity.type
_entity.pdbx_description
1 polymer ?
#
loop_
_entity_poly.entity_id
_entity_poly.type
_entity_poly.pdbx_seq_one_letter_code
_entity_poly.pdbx_strand_id
1 'polypeptide(L)'
;HRDDPSLRIGDRDGRVHASQGEQRTIVLALRLATFDLLRDTFSEAPILLLDDVFSELDVARSKALLERLPGAQVFITAARREDVPVGGRMWDVSLEEGASRVTAN
;
A
#
# COMPACT_ATOMS: atom_id res chain seq x y z
N HIS A 1 -22.94 -1.40 23.63
CA HIS A 1 -21.52 -1.67 23.90
C HIS A 1 -20.86 -1.83 22.54
N ARG A 2 -19.99 -0.91 22.13
CA ARG A 2 -19.35 -0.93 20.80
C ARG A 2 -17.91 -1.31 21.07
N ASP A 3 -17.46 -2.45 20.55
CA ASP A 3 -16.08 -2.86 20.72
C ASP A 3 -15.19 -1.89 19.91
N ASP A 4 -14.27 -1.21 20.60
CA ASP A 4 -13.29 -0.29 20.01
C ASP A 4 -11.91 -0.95 20.13
N PRO A 5 -11.46 -1.69 19.11
CA PRO A 5 -10.19 -2.41 19.19
C PRO A 5 -9.02 -1.43 19.28
N SER A 6 -8.21 -1.55 20.33
CA SER A 6 -7.00 -0.74 20.49
C SER A 6 -5.85 -1.31 19.68
N LEU A 7 -5.12 -0.42 19.00
CA LEU A 7 -3.91 -0.76 18.24
C LEU A 7 -2.69 -0.34 19.06
N ARG A 8 -1.70 -1.21 19.21
CA ARG A 8 -0.50 -0.95 20.02
C ARG A 8 0.77 -1.09 19.19
N ILE A 9 1.76 -0.25 19.48
CA ILE A 9 3.13 -0.37 18.96
C ILE A 9 4.04 -0.68 20.13
N GLY A 10 4.44 -1.95 20.25
CA GLY A 10 4.99 -2.47 21.50
C GLY A 10 3.99 -2.26 22.64
N ASP A 11 4.42 -1.60 23.72
CA ASP A 11 3.55 -1.34 24.86
C ASP A 11 2.71 -0.06 24.75
N ARG A 12 2.94 0.79 23.73
CA ARG A 12 2.31 2.10 23.59
C ARG A 12 1.01 2.03 22.81
N ASP A 13 0.00 2.82 23.21
CA ASP A 13 -1.23 3.01 22.44
C ASP A 13 -0.90 3.76 21.13
N GLY A 14 -1.14 3.10 20.00
CA GLY A 14 -0.83 3.61 18.66
C GLY A 14 -1.74 4.77 18.25
N ARG A 15 -2.92 4.94 18.85
CA ARG A 15 -3.80 6.07 18.54
C ARG A 15 -3.28 7.37 19.17
N VAL A 16 -2.67 7.28 20.34
CA VAL A 16 -2.23 8.45 21.12
C VAL A 16 -0.76 8.78 20.90
N HIS A 17 0.09 7.76 20.71
CA HIS A 17 1.55 7.93 20.77
C HIS A 17 2.28 7.66 19.46
N ALA A 18 1.60 7.20 18.40
CA ALA A 18 2.25 6.99 17.12
C ALA A 18 2.48 8.33 16.40
N SER A 19 3.69 8.50 15.87
CA SER A 19 3.99 9.52 14.87
C SER A 19 3.12 9.32 13.63
N GLN A 20 2.99 10.36 12.80
CA GLN A 20 2.22 10.28 11.56
C GLN A 20 2.69 9.14 10.64
N GLY A 21 4.01 8.91 10.54
CA GLY A 21 4.57 7.80 9.76
C GLY A 21 4.26 6.43 10.35
N GLU A 22 4.26 6.29 11.68
CA GLU A 22 3.85 5.05 12.37
C GLU A 22 2.36 4.78 12.18
N GLN A 23 1.49 5.79 12.26
CA GLN A 23 0.05 5.64 12.01
C GLN A 23 -0.22 5.13 10.59
N ARG A 24 0.45 5.71 9.59
CA ARG A 24 0.34 5.26 8.18
C ARG A 24 0.85 3.83 8.02
N THR A 25 1.94 3.48 8.68
CA THR A 25 2.49 2.12 8.67
C THR A 25 1.50 1.12 9.31
N ILE A 26 0.84 1.48 10.40
CA ILE A 26 -0.23 0.66 11.01
C ILE A 26 -1.37 0.44 10.02
N VAL A 27 -1.86 1.50 9.37
CA VAL A 27 -2.94 1.40 8.39
C VAL A 27 -2.55 0.49 7.23
N LEU A 28 -1.34 0.65 6.69
CA LEU A 28 -0.81 -0.22 5.64
C LEU A 28 -0.74 -1.67 6.10
N ALA A 29 -0.22 -1.93 7.31
CA ALA A 29 -0.14 -3.27 7.87
C ALA A 29 -1.53 -3.91 8.03
N LEU A 30 -2.53 -3.16 8.47
CA LEU A 30 -3.92 -3.64 8.56
C LEU A 30 -4.52 -3.97 7.19
N ARG A 31 -4.22 -3.17 6.16
CA ARG A 31 -4.65 -3.46 4.78
C ARG A 31 -4.00 -4.73 4.25
N LEU A 32 -2.71 -4.93 4.49
CA LEU A 32 -2.00 -6.16 4.11
C LEU A 32 -2.50 -7.39 4.87
N ALA A 33 -2.77 -7.26 6.17
CA ALA A 33 -3.36 -8.35 6.95
C ALA A 33 -4.76 -8.72 6.44
N THR A 34 -5.55 -7.72 6.03
CA THR A 34 -6.86 -7.95 5.39
C THR A 34 -6.69 -8.65 4.04
N PHE A 35 -5.72 -8.22 3.23
CA PHE A 35 -5.38 -8.88 1.96
C PHE A 35 -5.01 -10.35 2.16
N ASP A 36 -4.14 -10.65 3.13
CA ASP A 36 -3.73 -12.01 3.46
C ASP A 36 -4.94 -12.86 3.91
N LEU A 37 -5.80 -12.32 4.78
CA LEU A 37 -7.03 -12.99 5.22
C LEU A 37 -7.95 -13.31 4.03
N LEU A 38 -8.17 -12.36 3.13
CA LEU A 38 -9.03 -12.56 1.96
C LEU A 38 -8.43 -13.60 1.01
N ARG A 39 -7.13 -13.55 0.75
CA ARG A 39 -6.43 -14.54 -0.08
C ARG A 39 -6.58 -15.96 0.49
N ASP A 40 -6.52 -16.11 1.81
CA ASP A 40 -6.62 -17.42 2.46
C ASP A 40 -8.08 -17.91 2.58
N THR A 41 -9.05 -16.99 2.54
CA THR A 41 -10.49 -17.29 2.68
C THR A 41 -11.14 -17.63 1.33
N PHE A 42 -10.70 -16.98 0.25
CA PHE A 42 -11.28 -17.10 -1.08
C PHE A 42 -10.35 -17.89 -2.02
N SER A 43 -10.91 -18.50 -3.07
CA SER A 43 -10.14 -19.27 -4.04
C SER A 43 -9.25 -18.42 -4.96
N GLU A 44 -9.55 -17.12 -5.04
CA GLU A 44 -8.84 -16.15 -5.88
C GLU A 44 -8.26 -15.04 -5.00
N ALA A 45 -7.00 -14.68 -5.25
CA ALA A 45 -6.37 -13.57 -4.56
C ALA A 45 -7.03 -12.24 -4.99
N PRO A 46 -7.32 -11.32 -4.06
CA PRO A 46 -7.87 -10.03 -4.42
C PRO A 46 -6.87 -9.18 -5.20
N ILE A 47 -7.36 -8.18 -5.92
CA ILE A 47 -6.51 -7.15 -6.55
C ILE A 47 -6.06 -6.16 -5.46
N LEU A 48 -4.77 -5.87 -5.42
CA LEU A 48 -4.22 -4.87 -4.50
C LEU A 48 -4.03 -3.54 -5.23
N LEU A 49 -4.62 -2.47 -4.70
CA LEU A 49 -4.46 -1.11 -5.18
C LEU A 49 -3.63 -0.32 -4.16
N LEU A 50 -2.50 0.21 -4.59
CA LEU A 50 -1.57 0.97 -3.76
C LEU A 50 -1.46 2.39 -4.30
N ASP A 51 -1.98 3.36 -3.55
CA ASP A 51 -2.01 4.76 -3.96
C ASP A 51 -0.85 5.54 -3.35
N ASP A 52 0.14 5.92 -4.17
CA ASP A 52 1.35 6.67 -3.82
C ASP A 52 2.08 6.17 -2.54
N VAL A 53 1.96 4.88 -2.23
CA VAL A 53 2.42 4.37 -0.92
C VAL A 53 3.93 4.42 -0.76
N PHE A 54 4.69 4.24 -1.84
CA PHE A 54 6.15 4.12 -1.78
C PHE A 54 6.86 5.46 -1.56
N SER A 55 6.23 6.59 -1.92
CA SER A 55 6.80 7.93 -1.70
C SER A 55 6.94 8.25 -0.19
N GLU A 56 6.19 7.55 0.66
CA GLU A 56 6.14 7.75 2.11
C GLU A 56 6.91 6.69 2.93
N LEU A 57 7.42 5.66 2.27
CA LEU A 57 8.13 4.56 2.91
C LEU A 57 9.64 4.72 2.77
N ASP A 58 10.35 4.49 3.87
CA ASP A 58 11.79 4.27 3.78
C ASP A 58 12.12 2.93 3.11
N VAL A 59 13.39 2.74 2.77
CA VAL A 59 13.90 1.56 2.06
C VAL A 59 13.51 0.25 2.76
N ALA A 60 13.57 0.20 4.09
CA ALA A 60 13.26 -1.00 4.85
C ALA A 60 11.77 -1.36 4.77
N ARG A 61 10.88 -0.37 4.94
CA ARG A 61 9.44 -0.58 4.83
C ARG A 61 9.00 -0.88 3.41
N SER A 62 9.58 -0.21 2.41
CA SER A 62 9.33 -0.52 0.99
C SER A 62 9.69 -1.97 0.68
N LYS A 63 10.87 -2.45 1.10
CA LYS A 63 11.27 -3.85 0.93
C LYS A 63 10.28 -4.82 1.60
N ALA A 64 9.86 -4.54 2.82
CA ALA A 64 8.90 -5.37 3.55
C ALA A 64 7.53 -5.44 2.85
N LEU A 65 7.07 -4.33 2.25
CA LEU A 65 5.87 -4.31 1.42
C LEU A 65 6.05 -5.19 0.18
N LEU A 66 7.17 -5.07 -0.53
CA LEU A 66 7.44 -5.86 -1.74
C LEU A 66 7.45 -7.37 -1.50
N GLU A 67 8.02 -7.81 -0.38
CA GLU A 67 8.06 -9.22 0.01
C GLU A 67 6.66 -9.82 0.22
N ARG A 68 5.63 -8.98 0.45
CA ARG A 68 4.22 -9.39 0.61
C ARG A 68 3.42 -9.44 -0.69
N LEU A 69 3.92 -8.84 -1.78
CA LEU A 69 3.22 -8.76 -3.07
C LEU A 69 3.19 -10.05 -3.93
N PRO A 70 4.04 -11.09 -3.76
CA PRO A 70 4.02 -12.25 -4.65
C PRO A 70 2.66 -12.96 -4.67
N GLY A 71 2.17 -13.28 -5.88
CA GLY A 71 0.93 -14.05 -6.09
C GLY A 71 -0.36 -13.23 -6.22
N ALA A 72 -0.26 -11.90 -6.21
CA ALA A 72 -1.38 -10.98 -6.39
C ALA A 72 -1.26 -10.18 -7.69
N GLN A 73 -2.40 -9.76 -8.27
CA GLN A 73 -2.39 -8.65 -9.22
C GLN A 73 -2.35 -7.34 -8.44
N VAL A 74 -1.34 -6.51 -8.71
CA VAL A 74 -1.10 -5.25 -7.99
C VAL A 74 -1.10 -4.08 -8.97
N PHE A 75 -1.84 -3.03 -8.64
CA PHE A 75 -1.75 -1.72 -9.30
C PHE A 75 -1.17 -0.71 -8.31
N ILE A 76 -0.18 0.04 -8.78
CA ILE A 76 0.51 1.07 -8.00
C ILE A 76 0.37 2.38 -8.75
N THR A 77 -0.09 3.42 -8.08
CA THR A 77 0.07 4.80 -8.56
C THR A 77 1.28 5.41 -7.86
N ALA A 78 1.98 6.29 -8.57
CA ALA A 78 3.07 7.07 -8.01
C ALA A 78 3.18 8.39 -8.77
N ALA A 79 3.57 9.45 -8.07
CA ALA A 79 3.84 10.73 -8.70
C ALA A 79 5.12 10.71 -9.57
N ARG A 80 6.08 9.86 -9.22
CA ARG A 80 7.36 9.73 -9.92
C ARG A 80 7.74 8.27 -10.12
N ARG A 81 8.42 7.98 -11.23
CA ARG A 81 8.79 6.62 -11.62
C ARG A 81 9.79 6.00 -10.62
N GLU A 82 10.73 6.79 -10.15
CA GLU A 82 11.77 6.40 -9.21
C GLU A 82 11.24 6.02 -7.82
N ASP A 83 10.02 6.43 -7.47
CA ASP A 83 9.40 6.09 -6.20
C ASP A 83 8.97 4.61 -6.16
N VAL A 84 8.88 3.92 -7.31
CA VAL A 84 8.40 2.53 -7.38
C VAL A 84 9.57 1.55 -7.52
N PRO A 85 9.98 0.86 -6.44
CA PRO A 85 11.15 -0.04 -6.45
C PRO A 85 10.86 -1.43 -7.04
N VAL A 86 9.90 -1.55 -7.97
CA VAL A 86 9.54 -2.81 -8.63
C VAL A 86 9.41 -2.68 -10.13
N GLY A 87 9.73 -3.77 -10.82
CA GLY A 87 9.43 -3.92 -12.24
C GLY A 87 7.95 -4.26 -12.48
N GLY A 88 7.48 -4.03 -13.69
CA GLY A 88 6.11 -4.29 -14.11
C GLY A 88 5.78 -3.56 -15.40
N ARG A 89 4.53 -3.67 -15.86
CA ARG A 89 4.03 -2.79 -16.92
C ARG A 89 3.79 -1.41 -16.32
N MET A 90 4.30 -0.38 -16.98
CA MET A 90 4.18 1.00 -16.53
C MET A 90 3.36 1.80 -17.53
N TRP A 91 2.47 2.63 -17.00
CA TRP A 91 1.68 3.56 -17.77
C TRP A 91 1.91 4.96 -17.24
N ASP A 92 2.29 5.87 -18.13
CA ASP A 92 2.34 7.29 -17.81
C ASP A 92 0.94 7.87 -18.00
N VAL A 93 0.47 8.61 -17.00
CA VAL A 93 -0.81 9.30 -17.03
C VAL A 93 -0.54 10.80 -17.05
N SER A 94 -0.90 11.46 -18.15
CA SER A 94 -0.74 12.91 -18.35
C SER A 94 -2.09 13.59 -18.55
N LEU A 95 -2.13 14.91 -18.33
CA LEU A 95 -3.27 15.74 -18.68
C LEU A 95 -2.97 16.46 -20.00
N GLU A 96 -3.76 16.19 -21.03
CA GLU A 96 -3.70 16.86 -22.34
C GLU A 96 -5.07 17.47 -22.65
N GLU A 97 -5.11 18.78 -22.94
CA GLU A 97 -6.34 19.48 -23.34
C GLU A 97 -7.55 19.28 -22.39
N GLY A 98 -7.30 19.08 -21.10
CA GLY A 98 -8.35 18.85 -20.09
C GLY A 98 -8.85 17.40 -20.01
N ALA A 99 -8.26 16.47 -20.76
CA ALA A 99 -8.50 15.03 -20.68
C ALA A 99 -7.29 14.28 -20.12
N SER A 100 -7.53 13.20 -19.37
CA SER A 100 -6.47 12.28 -18.96
C SER A 100 -6.07 11.38 -20.14
N ARG A 101 -4.78 11.36 -20.47
CA ARG A 101 -4.19 10.46 -21.46
C ARG A 101 -3.31 9.43 -20.75
N VAL A 102 -3.42 8.18 -21.19
CA VAL A 102 -2.62 7.06 -20.67
C VAL A 102 -1.74 6.52 -21.79
N THR A 103 -0.43 6.49 -21.58
CA THR A 103 0.55 5.93 -22.52
C THR A 103 1.31 4.78 -21.88
N ALA A 104 1.43 3.65 -22.57
CA ALA A 104 2.23 2.52 -22.10
C ALA A 104 3.69 2.68 -22.53
N ASN A 105 4.62 2.43 -21.61
CA ASN A 105 6.04 2.24 -21.92
C ASN A 105 6.37 0.77 -22.18
#